data_AF-A0AAJ2ACC1-F1
#
_entry.id   AF-A0AAJ2ACC1-F1
#
_cell.length_a   1.000
_cell.length_b   1.000
_cell.length_c   1.000
_cell.angle_alpha   90.00
_cell.angle_beta   90.00
_cell.angle_gamma   90.00
#
_symmetry.space_group_name_H-M   'P 1'
#
loop_
_entity.id
_entity.type
_entity.pdbx_description
1 polymer ?
#
loop_
_entity_poly.entity_id
_entity_poly.type
_entity_poly.pdbx_seq_one_letter_code
_entity_poly.pdbx_strand_id
1 'polypeptide(L)'
;MGKQATESFYYDARGRLATATAAGSTTRLHYDDADNLIAEEQHVRPYYRGQYSTVTRHQYDVLGNRTKTILPNTRSIDWLRYGSGHVHGVMLDGKPLMDFERDKLHREIKRTHRSFTQARQYDPVGRLAQMS
;
A
#
# COMPACT_ATOMS: atom_id res chain seq x y z
N MET A 1 15.02 28.69 19.17
CA MET A 1 15.71 28.28 17.93
C MET A 1 14.92 27.13 17.32
N GLY A 2 14.29 27.35 16.16
CA GLY A 2 13.49 26.31 15.49
C GLY A 2 14.43 25.25 14.90
N LYS A 3 14.19 23.97 15.18
CA LYS A 3 14.90 22.88 14.50
C LYS A 3 14.48 22.89 13.03
N GLN A 4 15.41 23.21 12.12
CA GLN A 4 15.28 22.80 10.72
C GLN A 4 15.59 21.32 10.64
N ALA A 5 14.68 20.55 10.06
CA ALA A 5 14.95 19.18 9.65
C ALA A 5 15.48 19.22 8.22
N THR A 6 16.61 18.56 7.97
CA THR A 6 17.15 18.37 6.62
C THR A 6 16.80 16.97 6.16
N GLU A 7 16.30 16.86 4.93
CA GLU A 7 16.08 15.60 4.24
C GLU A 7 16.94 15.57 2.97
N SER A 8 17.43 14.40 2.59
CA SER A 8 18.23 14.20 1.39
C SER A 8 17.64 13.07 0.55
N PHE A 9 17.54 13.29 -0.75
CA PHE A 9 16.94 12.37 -1.71
C PHE A 9 17.96 11.98 -2.77
N TYR A 10 18.03 10.70 -3.09
CA TYR A 10 18.92 10.13 -4.08
C TYR A 10 18.11 9.31 -5.07
N TYR A 11 18.44 9.43 -6.35
CA TYR A 11 17.72 8.81 -7.45
C TYR A 11 18.63 7.80 -8.16
N ASP A 12 18.04 6.75 -8.72
CA ASP A 12 18.77 5.81 -9.57
C ASP A 12 19.00 6.37 -10.99
N ALA A 13 19.66 5.58 -11.84
CA ALA A 13 19.97 5.98 -13.22
C ALA A 13 18.73 6.18 -14.11
N ARG A 14 17.56 5.66 -13.71
CA ARG A 14 16.26 5.89 -14.39
C ARG A 14 15.52 7.10 -13.82
N GLY A 15 16.10 7.80 -12.85
CA GLY A 15 15.48 8.96 -12.19
C GLY A 15 14.43 8.59 -11.15
N ARG A 16 14.33 7.33 -10.72
CA ARG A 16 13.40 6.90 -9.67
C ARG A 16 14.02 7.15 -8.30
N LEU A 17 13.22 7.50 -7.30
CA LEU A 17 13.70 7.69 -5.92
C LEU A 17 14.28 6.38 -5.40
N ALA A 18 15.57 6.34 -5.08
CA ALA A 18 16.27 5.14 -4.62
C ALA A 18 16.57 5.19 -3.11
N THR A 19 16.82 6.38 -2.57
CA THR A 19 17.07 6.55 -1.13
C THR A 19 16.56 7.90 -0.64
N ALA A 20 15.91 7.90 0.52
CA ALA A 20 15.56 9.09 1.27
C ALA A 20 16.16 9.02 2.66
N THR A 21 16.84 10.07 3.10
CA THR A 21 17.46 10.17 4.42
C THR A 21 16.85 11.34 5.17
N ALA A 22 16.44 11.09 6.41
CA ALA A 22 15.95 12.11 7.34
C ALA A 22 16.70 11.99 8.68
N ALA A 23 16.42 12.90 9.62
CA ALA A 23 17.04 12.87 10.95
C ALA A 23 16.72 11.56 11.68
N GLY A 24 17.71 10.66 11.75
CA GLY A 24 17.58 9.37 12.43
C GLY A 24 16.92 8.26 11.62
N SER A 25 16.69 8.45 10.31
CA SER A 25 16.16 7.37 9.46
C SER A 25 16.72 7.40 8.03
N THR A 26 16.78 6.23 7.40
CA THR A 26 17.10 6.09 5.98
C THR A 26 16.18 5.04 5.38
N THR A 27 15.50 5.40 4.30
CA THR A 27 14.64 4.51 3.51
C THR A 27 15.31 4.25 2.18
N ARG A 28 15.49 2.98 1.80
CA ARG A 28 15.93 2.55 0.47
C ARG A 28 14.78 1.87 -0.25
N LEU A 29 14.60 2.24 -1.51
CA LEU A 29 13.56 1.72 -2.38
C LEU A 29 14.20 0.84 -3.44
N HIS A 30 13.68 -0.38 -3.59
CA HIS A 30 14.17 -1.36 -4.54
C HIS A 30 13.10 -1.64 -5.58
N TYR A 31 13.50 -1.60 -6.84
CA TYR A 31 12.60 -1.81 -7.96
C TYR A 31 13.08 -2.98 -8.82
N ASP A 32 12.15 -3.65 -9.50
CA ASP A 32 12.49 -4.56 -10.59
C ASP A 32 12.71 -3.82 -11.92
N ASP A 33 12.98 -4.58 -12.97
CA ASP A 33 13.22 -4.05 -14.33
C ASP A 33 11.96 -3.48 -14.98
N ALA A 34 10.78 -3.86 -14.51
CA ALA A 34 9.47 -3.37 -14.95
C ALA A 34 9.01 -2.13 -14.17
N ASP A 35 9.91 -1.51 -13.40
CA ASP A 35 9.67 -0.33 -12.57
C ASP A 35 8.69 -0.55 -11.40
N ASN A 36 8.43 -1.79 -11.01
CA ASN A 36 7.64 -2.08 -9.82
C ASN A 36 8.49 -1.95 -8.56
N LEU A 37 7.98 -1.28 -7.52
CA LEU A 37 8.62 -1.22 -6.20
C LEU A 37 8.49 -2.57 -5.50
N ILE A 38 9.57 -3.35 -5.41
CA ILE A 38 9.60 -4.71 -4.84
C ILE A 38 10.01 -4.75 -3.37
N ALA A 39 10.70 -3.73 -2.86
CA ALA A 39 11.00 -3.64 -1.43
C ALA A 39 11.23 -2.21 -0.94
N GLU A 40 10.88 -1.99 0.32
CA GLU A 40 11.21 -0.79 1.11
C GLU A 40 12.03 -1.23 2.32
N GLU A 41 13.30 -0.85 2.35
CA GLU A 41 14.20 -1.11 3.48
C GLU A 41 14.35 0.18 4.30
N GLN A 42 13.91 0.17 5.55
CA GLN A 42 14.05 1.31 6.46
C GLN A 42 15.04 0.99 7.56
N HIS A 43 16.05 1.83 7.73
CA HIS A 43 16.94 1.86 8.87
C HIS A 43 16.51 3.00 9.78
N VAL A 44 16.10 2.69 11.01
CA VAL A 44 15.62 3.68 11.96
C VAL A 44 16.50 3.67 13.20
N ARG A 45 16.90 4.86 13.63
CA ARG A 45 17.66 5.16 14.85
C ARG A 45 16.84 6.12 15.72
N PRO A 46 15.84 5.62 16.47
CA PRO A 46 15.07 6.46 17.37
C PRO A 46 15.97 6.95 18.52
N TYR A 47 15.69 8.13 19.06
CA TYR A 47 16.45 8.66 20.20
C TYR A 47 16.28 7.82 21.49
N TYR A 48 15.16 7.11 21.63
CA TYR A 48 14.76 6.39 22.85
C TYR A 48 14.75 4.86 22.71
N ARG A 49 15.15 4.30 21.55
CA ARG A 49 15.21 2.86 21.30
C ARG A 49 16.48 2.51 20.54
N GLY A 50 16.92 1.25 20.63
CA GLY A 50 18.01 0.74 19.80
C GLY A 50 17.72 0.89 18.31
N GLN A 51 18.78 0.94 17.50
CA GLN A 51 18.68 0.94 16.04
C GLN A 51 17.97 -0.34 15.58
N TYR A 52 17.05 -0.21 14.61
CA TYR A 52 16.42 -1.35 13.97
C TYR A 52 16.27 -1.12 12.47
N SER A 53 16.15 -2.24 11.75
CA SER A 53 15.84 -2.23 10.33
C SER A 53 14.54 -2.98 10.08
N THR A 54 13.72 -2.47 9.17
CA THR A 54 12.51 -3.13 8.69
C THR A 54 12.58 -3.27 7.17
N VAL A 55 12.01 -4.35 6.66
CA VAL A 55 11.86 -4.55 5.22
C VAL A 55 10.43 -4.90 4.93
N THR A 56 9.78 -4.09 4.10
CA THR A 56 8.49 -4.43 3.48
C THR A 56 8.79 -4.92 2.06
N ARG A 57 8.19 -6.04 1.64
CA ARG A 57 8.39 -6.59 0.29
C ARG A 57 7.07 -6.65 -0.46
N HIS A 58 7.10 -6.46 -1.76
CA HIS A 58 5.93 -6.47 -2.63
C HIS A 58 6.09 -7.46 -3.76
N GLN A 59 4.96 -8.04 -4.19
CA GLN A 59 4.87 -8.91 -5.36
C GLN A 59 3.81 -8.35 -6.30
N TYR A 60 4.04 -8.57 -7.60
CA TYR A 60 3.20 -8.05 -8.67
C TYR A 60 2.82 -9.18 -9.63
N ASP A 61 1.68 -9.05 -10.30
CA ASP A 61 1.35 -9.88 -11.46
C ASP A 61 2.05 -9.35 -12.72
N VAL A 62 1.87 -10.07 -13.83
CA VAL A 62 2.48 -9.73 -15.14
C VAL A 62 1.98 -8.41 -15.74
N LEU A 63 0.89 -7.84 -15.21
CA LEU A 63 0.34 -6.55 -15.64
C LEU A 63 0.80 -5.40 -14.74
N GLY A 64 1.68 -5.67 -13.76
CA GLY A 64 2.17 -4.67 -12.82
C GLY A 64 1.19 -4.37 -11.68
N ASN A 65 0.15 -5.19 -11.46
CA ASN A 65 -0.71 -5.01 -10.30
C ASN A 65 -0.08 -5.67 -9.07
N ARG A 66 0.00 -4.93 -7.95
CA ARG A 66 0.44 -5.51 -6.67
C ARG A 66 -0.53 -6.61 -6.23
N THR A 67 0.00 -7.80 -5.98
CA THR A 67 -0.73 -9.00 -5.53
C THR A 67 -0.48 -9.33 -4.07
N LYS A 68 0.73 -9.07 -3.55
CA LYS A 68 1.10 -9.36 -2.15
C LYS A 68 2.05 -8.32 -1.58
N THR A 69 1.98 -8.14 -0.27
CA THR A 69 2.91 -7.36 0.54
C THR A 69 3.26 -8.15 1.78
N ILE A 70 4.54 -8.41 1.99
CA ILE A 70 5.07 -9.01 3.20
C ILE A 70 5.53 -7.85 4.09
N LEU A 71 4.88 -7.72 5.24
CA LEU A 71 5.17 -6.70 6.24
C LEU A 71 6.43 -7.06 7.04
N PRO A 72 7.08 -6.10 7.72
CA PRO A 72 8.28 -6.36 8.50
C PRO A 72 8.12 -7.41 9.60
N ASN A 73 6.89 -7.58 10.10
CA ASN A 73 6.53 -8.60 11.09
C ASN A 73 6.12 -9.94 10.45
N THR A 74 6.56 -10.20 9.22
CA THR A 74 6.31 -11.39 8.39
C THR A 74 4.85 -11.67 8.02
N ARG A 75 3.92 -10.83 8.47
CA ARG A 75 2.52 -10.89 8.07
C ARG A 75 2.35 -10.54 6.61
N SER A 76 1.30 -11.05 5.98
CA SER A 76 1.04 -10.82 4.56
C SER A 76 -0.29 -10.12 4.34
N ILE A 77 -0.28 -9.17 3.41
CA ILE A 77 -1.48 -8.58 2.83
C ILE A 77 -1.55 -9.07 1.39
N ASP A 78 -2.68 -9.64 0.99
CA ASP A 78 -2.93 -10.10 -0.37
C ASP A 78 -4.06 -9.28 -0.99
N TRP A 79 -3.92 -8.91 -2.27
CA TRP A 79 -4.94 -8.20 -3.03
C TRP A 79 -5.56 -9.14 -4.05
N LEU A 80 -6.87 -9.38 -3.90
CA LEU A 80 -7.64 -10.21 -4.81
C LEU A 80 -8.30 -9.31 -5.85
N ARG A 81 -8.02 -9.58 -7.12
CA ARG A 81 -8.55 -8.83 -8.25
C ARG A 81 -9.31 -9.77 -9.17
N TYR A 82 -10.37 -9.27 -9.80
CA TYR A 82 -11.04 -9.96 -10.90
C TYR A 82 -10.84 -9.18 -12.19
N GLY A 83 -10.95 -9.88 -13.33
CA GLY A 83 -11.12 -9.34 -14.67
C GLY A 83 -10.40 -8.02 -14.92
N SER A 84 -11.16 -6.93 -14.99
CA SER A 84 -10.73 -5.55 -15.29
C SER A 84 -9.76 -4.89 -14.30
N GLY A 85 -9.09 -5.66 -13.43
CA GLY A 85 -8.07 -5.19 -12.49
C GLY A 85 -8.63 -4.63 -11.18
N HIS A 86 -9.94 -4.69 -10.96
CA HIS A 86 -10.57 -4.16 -9.75
C HIS A 86 -10.32 -5.06 -8.54
N VAL A 87 -9.90 -4.45 -7.43
CA VAL A 87 -9.75 -5.16 -6.15
C VAL A 87 -11.13 -5.51 -5.58
N HIS A 88 -11.41 -6.80 -5.43
CA HIS A 88 -12.65 -7.28 -4.84
C HIS A 88 -12.48 -7.82 -3.42
N GLY A 89 -11.24 -8.10 -3.02
CA GLY A 89 -10.94 -8.55 -1.68
C GLY A 89 -9.51 -8.23 -1.26
N VAL A 90 -9.30 -8.10 0.04
CA VAL A 90 -7.99 -7.98 0.68
C VAL A 90 -7.93 -9.03 1.78
N MET A 91 -6.87 -9.83 1.80
CA MET A 91 -6.61 -10.78 2.87
C MET A 91 -5.49 -10.29 3.77
N LEU A 92 -5.55 -10.68 5.04
CA LEU A 92 -4.49 -10.51 6.02
C LEU A 92 -4.16 -11.89 6.57
N ASP A 93 -2.95 -12.36 6.28
CA ASP A 93 -2.47 -13.70 6.60
C ASP A 93 -3.40 -14.80 6.04
N GLY A 94 -3.80 -14.65 4.77
CA GLY A 94 -4.72 -15.56 4.08
C GLY A 94 -6.16 -15.54 4.58
N LYS A 95 -6.51 -14.66 5.54
CA LYS A 95 -7.88 -14.50 6.05
C LYS A 95 -8.51 -13.23 5.52
N PRO A 96 -9.78 -13.25 5.09
CA PRO A 96 -10.47 -12.04 4.65
C PRO A 96 -10.31 -10.87 5.65
N LEU A 97 -9.88 -9.73 5.15
CA LEU A 97 -9.78 -8.47 5.90
C LEU A 97 -10.84 -7.49 5.41
N MET A 98 -10.98 -7.37 4.08
CA MET A 98 -11.99 -6.54 3.43
C MET A 98 -12.50 -7.21 2.16
N ASP A 99 -13.79 -7.05 1.89
CA ASP A 99 -14.43 -7.43 0.63
C ASP A 99 -15.17 -6.24 0.03
N PHE A 100 -15.25 -6.19 -1.30
CA PHE A 100 -15.81 -5.06 -2.05
C PHE A 100 -16.79 -5.57 -3.10
N GLU A 101 -18.04 -5.09 -3.03
CA GLU A 101 -19.04 -5.32 -4.06
C GLU A 101 -19.22 -4.04 -4.89
N ARG A 102 -19.43 -4.23 -6.20
CA ARG A 102 -19.54 -3.14 -7.17
C ARG A 102 -20.77 -3.30 -8.02
N ASP A 103 -21.31 -2.18 -8.49
CA ASP A 103 -22.35 -2.18 -9.51
C ASP A 103 -21.78 -2.44 -10.91
N LYS A 104 -22.66 -2.45 -11.92
CA LYS A 104 -22.29 -2.68 -13.33
C LYS A 104 -21.38 -1.59 -13.92
N LEU A 105 -21.26 -0.44 -13.27
CA LEU A 105 -20.36 0.65 -13.65
C LEU A 105 -19.04 0.59 -12.87
N HIS A 106 -18.77 -0.51 -12.17
CA HIS A 106 -17.60 -0.72 -11.32
C HIS A 106 -17.46 0.27 -10.16
N ARG A 107 -18.56 0.90 -9.73
CA ARG A 107 -18.57 1.76 -8.53
C ARG A 107 -18.78 0.90 -7.31
N GLU A 108 -18.01 1.16 -6.24
CA GLU A 108 -18.15 0.44 -4.97
C GLU A 108 -19.49 0.77 -4.31
N ILE A 109 -20.34 -0.24 -4.15
CA ILE A 109 -21.65 -0.11 -3.50
C ILE A 109 -21.68 -0.74 -2.10
N LYS A 110 -20.73 -1.63 -1.81
CA LYS A 110 -20.60 -2.23 -0.48
C LYS A 110 -19.16 -2.58 -0.17
N ARG A 111 -18.78 -2.37 1.09
CA ARG A 111 -17.51 -2.77 1.66
C ARG A 111 -17.77 -3.50 2.97
N THR A 112 -17.27 -4.72 3.07
CA THR A 112 -17.36 -5.52 4.29
C THR A 112 -15.99 -5.58 4.92
N HIS A 113 -15.87 -5.04 6.13
CA HIS A 113 -14.73 -5.26 7.01
C HIS A 113 -15.06 -6.40 7.98
N ARG A 114 -14.05 -6.91 8.69
CA ARG A 114 -14.25 -7.96 9.71
C ARG A 114 -15.33 -7.66 10.75
N SER A 115 -15.52 -6.39 11.11
CA SER A 115 -16.41 -5.98 12.20
C SER A 115 -17.61 -5.15 11.76
N PHE A 116 -17.62 -4.65 10.53
CA PHE A 116 -18.71 -3.80 10.05
C PHE A 116 -18.84 -3.86 8.54
N THR A 117 -20.03 -3.53 8.05
CA THR A 117 -20.30 -3.34 6.63
C THR A 117 -20.68 -1.90 6.40
N GLN A 118 -20.23 -1.36 5.28
CA GLN A 118 -20.63 -0.06 4.77
C GLN A 118 -21.28 -0.24 3.40
N ALA A 119 -22.39 0.44 3.16
CA ALA A 119 -23.07 0.51 1.88
C ALA A 119 -23.06 1.94 1.33
N ARG A 120 -23.04 2.05 0.00
CA ARG A 120 -23.14 3.32 -0.73
C ARG A 120 -24.21 3.22 -1.79
N GLN A 121 -24.99 4.29 -1.90
CA GLN A 121 -25.98 4.44 -2.96
C GLN A 121 -25.69 5.72 -3.73
N TYR A 122 -25.83 5.64 -5.05
CA TYR A 122 -25.58 6.75 -5.95
C TYR A 122 -26.88 7.19 -6.61
N ASP A 123 -27.04 8.49 -6.82
CA ASP A 123 -28.13 9.03 -7.61
C ASP A 123 -27.96 8.71 -9.12
N PRO A 124 -28.98 8.98 -9.97
CA PRO A 124 -28.90 8.68 -11.41
C PRO A 124 -27.77 9.39 -12.16
N VAL A 125 -27.26 10.52 -11.65
CA VAL A 125 -26.13 11.25 -12.25
C VAL A 125 -24.79 10.85 -11.63
N GLY A 126 -24.78 9.85 -10.74
CA GLY A 126 -23.58 9.21 -10.21
C GLY A 126 -22.98 9.86 -8.97
N ARG A 127 -23.69 10.78 -8.31
CA ARG A 127 -23.24 11.39 -7.05
C ARG A 127 -23.61 10.48 -5.88
N LEU A 128 -22.78 10.46 -4.84
CA LEU A 128 -23.08 9.72 -3.61
C LEU A 128 -24.34 10.33 -2.96
N ALA A 129 -25.40 9.54 -2.86
CA ALA A 129 -26.68 9.95 -2.30
C ALA A 129 -26.83 9.50 -0.84
N GLN A 130 -26.33 8.30 -0.51
CA GLN A 130 -26.39 7.75 0.83
C GLN A 130 -25.16 6.91 1.15
N MET A 131 -24.76 6.93 2.41
CA MET A 131 -23.73 6.08 2.99
C MET A 131 -24.20 5.61 4.37
N SER A 132 -24.15 4.30 4.60
CA SER A 132 -24.63 3.66 5.85
C SER A 132 -23.66 2.58 6.29
#